data_AF-W1P6V7-F1
#
_entry.id   AF-W1P6V7-F1
#
_cell.length_a   1.000
_cell.length_b   1.000
_cell.length_c   1.000
_cell.angle_alpha   90.00
_cell.angle_beta   90.00
_cell.angle_gamma   90.00
#
_symmetry.space_group_name_H-M   'P 1'
#
loop_
_entity.id
_entity.type
_entity.pdbx_description
1 polymer ?
#
loop_
_entity_poly.entity_id
_entity_poly.type
_entity_poly.pdbx_seq_one_letter_code
_entity_poly.pdbx_strand_id
1 'polypeptide(L)'
;MVRRVLSCNEGRVDDNIETIKRRLKVFRELNLPVINHYTARGEVRKINAVGTIDEVFDNIRSHFVAYEKRLGTLRCYELAFKELAGYVAF
;
A
#
# COMPACT_ATOMS: atom_id res chain seq x y z
N MET A 1 0.29 1.37 12.33
CA MET A 1 -0.87 0.71 11.69
C MET A 1 -2.14 0.84 12.53
N VAL A 2 -2.26 0.22 13.70
CA VAL A 2 -3.49 0.27 14.53
C VAL A 2 -3.99 1.70 14.78
N ARG A 3 -3.10 2.65 15.07
CA ARG A 3 -3.46 4.08 15.25
C ARG A 3 -4.09 4.72 14.00
N ARG A 4 -3.64 4.34 12.80
CA ARG A 4 -4.16 4.87 11.52
C ARG A 4 -5.59 4.36 11.26
N VAL A 5 -5.82 3.07 11.50
CA VAL A 5 -7.15 2.46 11.34
C VAL A 5 -8.16 3.09 12.33
N LEU A 6 -7.78 3.24 13.60
CA LEU A 6 -8.65 3.85 14.61
C LEU A 6 -8.96 5.34 14.33
N SER A 7 -8.07 6.06 13.63
CA SER A 7 -8.31 7.47 13.29
C SER A 7 -9.19 7.68 12.06
N CYS A 8 -9.48 6.63 11.26
CA CYS A 8 -10.28 6.76 10.04
C CYS A 8 -11.74 7.11 10.33
N ASN A 9 -12.26 6.67 11.49
CA ASN A 9 -13.57 7.02 12.05
C ASN A 9 -14.73 7.02 11.04
N GLU A 10 -14.76 6.02 10.14
CA GLU A 10 -15.73 5.87 9.04
C GLU A 10 -17.12 5.41 9.51
N GLY A 11 -17.41 5.48 10.82
CA GLY A 11 -18.67 5.01 11.41
C GLY A 11 -18.79 3.50 11.53
N ARG A 12 -17.68 2.77 11.44
CA ARG A 12 -17.63 1.32 11.57
C ARG A 12 -17.71 0.88 13.03
N VAL A 13 -18.76 0.14 13.37
CA VAL A 13 -18.99 -0.41 14.73
C VAL A 13 -17.92 -1.42 15.19
N ASP A 14 -17.14 -1.97 14.26
CA ASP A 14 -16.15 -3.00 14.52
C ASP A 14 -14.70 -2.49 14.64
N ASP A 15 -14.49 -1.17 14.61
CA ASP A 15 -13.18 -0.53 14.78
C ASP A 15 -12.74 -0.50 16.25
N ASN A 16 -12.62 -1.68 16.84
CA ASN A 16 -12.07 -1.89 18.18
C ASN A 16 -10.65 -2.47 18.11
N ILE A 17 -9.87 -2.23 19.17
CA ILE A 17 -8.45 -2.62 19.23
C ILE A 17 -8.26 -4.13 19.02
N GLU A 18 -9.17 -4.95 19.54
CA GLU A 18 -9.09 -6.42 19.48
C GLU A 18 -9.32 -6.94 18.06
N THR A 19 -10.39 -6.49 17.41
CA THR A 19 -10.72 -6.83 16.01
C THR A 19 -9.62 -6.38 15.07
N ILE A 20 -9.07 -5.17 15.23
CA ILE A 20 -7.99 -4.68 14.37
C ILE A 20 -6.73 -5.54 14.53
N LYS A 21 -6.34 -5.89 15.77
CA LYS A 21 -5.19 -6.78 15.99
C LYS A 21 -5.41 -8.16 15.36
N ARG A 22 -6.61 -8.73 15.51
CA ARG A 22 -6.97 -10.01 14.90
C ARG A 22 -6.90 -9.94 13.37
N ARG A 23 -7.42 -8.87 12.76
CA ARG A 23 -7.34 -8.65 11.30
C ARG A 23 -5.91 -8.57 10.81
N LEU A 24 -5.05 -7.80 11.49
CA LEU A 24 -3.64 -7.69 11.10
C LEU A 24 -2.90 -9.02 11.22
N LYS A 25 -3.22 -9.84 12.24
CA LYS A 25 -2.66 -11.18 12.39
C LYS A 25 -3.06 -12.08 11.21
N VAL A 26 -4.37 -12.19 10.93
CA VAL A 26 -4.91 -13.01 9.84
C VAL A 26 -4.39 -12.53 8.49
N PHE A 27 -4.38 -11.21 8.25
CA PHE A 27 -3.83 -10.61 7.04
C PHE A 27 -2.39 -11.05 6.83
N ARG A 28 -1.55 -10.96 7.87
CA ARG A 28 -0.14 -11.38 7.78
C ARG A 28 -0.02 -12.86 7.45
N GLU A 29 -0.77 -13.72 8.15
CA GLU A 29 -0.71 -15.18 7.96
C GLU A 29 -1.14 -15.58 6.53
N LEU A 30 -2.19 -14.98 5.99
CA LEU A 30 -2.72 -15.33 4.67
C LEU A 30 -1.94 -14.71 3.51
N ASN A 31 -1.36 -13.50 3.69
CA ASN A 31 -0.67 -12.80 2.60
C ASN A 31 0.82 -13.12 2.53
N LEU A 32 1.46 -13.57 3.62
CA LEU A 32 2.87 -13.97 3.59
C LEU A 32 3.20 -15.00 2.51
N PRO A 33 2.42 -16.08 2.30
CA PRO A 33 2.65 -17.02 1.21
C PRO A 33 2.62 -16.37 -0.17
N VAL A 34 1.68 -15.44 -0.39
CA VAL A 34 1.54 -14.70 -1.66
C VAL A 34 2.77 -13.80 -1.89
N ILE A 35 3.18 -13.06 -0.86
CA ILE A 35 4.37 -12.21 -0.92
C ILE A 35 5.62 -13.07 -1.22
N ASN A 36 5.77 -14.22 -0.55
CA ASN A 36 6.89 -15.12 -0.78
C ASN A 36 6.91 -15.66 -2.21
N HIS A 37 5.75 -16.04 -2.76
CA HIS A 37 5.62 -16.51 -4.14
C HIS A 37 6.13 -15.47 -5.15
N TYR A 38 5.66 -14.22 -5.07
CA TYR A 38 6.11 -13.16 -6.00
C TYR A 38 7.52 -12.65 -5.69
N THR A 39 7.98 -12.75 -4.44
CA THR A 39 9.37 -12.41 -4.06
C THR A 39 10.34 -13.37 -4.72
N ALA A 40 10.04 -14.68 -4.73
CA ALA A 40 10.86 -15.69 -5.39
C ALA A 40 10.98 -15.46 -6.90
N ARG A 41 9.99 -14.81 -7.52
CA ARG A 41 9.98 -14.42 -8.94
C ARG A 41 10.69 -13.09 -9.22
N GLY A 42 11.15 -12.37 -8.20
CA GLY A 42 11.78 -11.05 -8.35
C GLY A 42 10.80 -9.93 -8.71
N GLU A 43 9.49 -10.15 -8.57
CA GLU A 43 8.43 -9.22 -8.98
C GLU A 43 7.99 -8.29 -7.83
N VAL A 44 8.44 -8.53 -6.60
CA VAL A 44 8.07 -7.72 -5.42
C VAL A 44 9.06 -6.59 -5.18
N ARG A 45 8.55 -5.37 -5.06
CA ARG A 45 9.26 -4.21 -4.52
C ARG A 45 8.70 -3.87 -3.15
N LYS A 46 9.56 -3.85 -2.12
CA LYS A 46 9.18 -3.52 -0.75
C LYS A 46 9.38 -2.03 -0.51
N ILE A 47 8.35 -1.38 0.02
CA ILE A 47 8.34 0.07 0.28
C ILE A 47 8.07 0.29 1.77
N ASN A 48 8.80 1.22 2.37
CA ASN A 48 8.53 1.62 3.75
C ASN A 48 7.35 2.59 3.80
N ALA A 49 6.26 2.20 4.46
CA ALA A 49 5.03 2.99 4.59
C ALA A 49 4.97 3.86 5.87
N VAL A 50 6.11 4.04 6.55
CA VAL A 50 6.26 4.92 7.72
C VAL A 50 6.80 6.27 7.25
N GLY A 51 6.12 7.35 7.64
CA GLY A 51 6.44 8.72 7.22
C GLY A 51 5.17 9.51 6.88
N THR A 52 5.38 10.68 6.29
CA THR A 52 4.34 11.50 5.67
C THR A 52 3.88 10.89 4.34
N ILE A 53 2.75 11.37 3.81
CA ILE A 53 2.21 10.90 2.53
C ILE A 53 3.21 11.18 1.40
N ASP A 54 3.79 12.38 1.38
CA ASP A 54 4.70 12.83 0.32
C ASP A 54 5.99 11.99 0.30
N GLU A 55 6.58 11.72 1.46
CA GLU A 55 7.79 10.88 1.58
C GLU A 55 7.56 9.45 1.05
N VAL A 56 6.42 8.85 1.40
CA VAL A 56 6.05 7.51 0.93
C VAL A 56 5.77 7.54 -0.57
N PHE A 57 5.11 8.59 -1.07
CA PHE A 57 4.80 8.75 -2.48
C PHE A 57 6.04 8.92 -3.35
N ASP A 58 7.01 9.73 -2.92
CA ASP A 58 8.28 9.90 -3.62
C ASP A 58 9.09 8.59 -3.64
N ASN A 59 9.05 7.81 -2.54
CA ASN A 59 9.66 6.49 -2.49
C ASN A 59 9.02 5.54 -3.52
N ILE A 60 7.68 5.50 -3.59
CA ILE A 60 6.95 4.74 -4.62
C ILE A 60 7.41 5.16 -6.01
N ARG A 61 7.40 6.47 -6.31
CA ARG A 61 7.77 7.00 -7.64
C ARG A 61 9.15 6.49 -8.06
N SER A 62 10.12 6.48 -7.16
CA SER A 62 11.50 6.03 -7.44
C SER A 62 11.56 4.59 -8.00
N HIS A 63 10.66 3.70 -7.58
CA HIS A 63 10.59 2.32 -8.07
C HIS A 63 9.98 2.20 -9.47
N PHE A 64 9.21 3.19 -9.92
CA PHE A 64 8.52 3.20 -11.21
C PHE A 64 9.25 3.99 -12.31
N VAL A 65 10.22 4.86 -11.97
CA VAL A 65 11.01 5.66 -12.95
C VAL A 65 11.66 4.79 -14.05
N ALA A 66 12.12 3.59 -13.72
CA ALA A 66 12.72 2.68 -14.72
C ALA A 66 11.69 2.14 -15.73
N TYR A 67 10.42 2.05 -15.36
CA TYR A 67 9.33 1.59 -16.22
C TYR A 67 8.83 2.70 -17.16
N GLU A 68 8.93 3.97 -16.76
CA GLU A 68 8.56 5.12 -17.58
C GLU A 68 9.37 5.21 -18.88
N LYS A 69 10.68 4.90 -18.80
CA LYS A 69 11.57 4.88 -19.98
C LYS A 69 11.23 3.79 -20.99
N ARG A 70 10.55 2.72 -20.56
CA ARG A 70 10.26 1.53 -21.38
C ARG A 70 8.90 1.59 -22.05
N LEU A 71 7.94 2.36 -21.51
CA LEU A 71 6.56 2.42 -21.99
C LEU A 71 6.20 3.71 -22.74
N GLY A 72 7.11 4.67 -22.87
CA GLY A 72 6.93 5.85 -23.73
C GLY A 72 5.64 6.65 -23.48
N THR A 73 5.07 6.59 -22.26
CA THR A 73 3.77 7.17 -21.97
C THR A 73 3.78 7.86 -20.60
N LEU A 74 3.97 9.18 -20.62
CA LEU A 74 3.91 10.06 -19.43
C LEU A 74 2.48 10.30 -18.91
N ARG A 75 1.43 9.70 -19.51
CA ARG A 75 0.03 9.97 -19.14
C ARG A 75 -0.65 8.93 -18.24
N CYS A 76 -0.15 7.70 -18.16
CA CYS A 76 -0.91 6.63 -17.48
C CYS A 76 -0.70 6.60 -15.95
N TYR A 77 0.48 6.99 -15.45
CA TYR A 77 0.76 6.92 -14.01
C TYR A 77 0.13 8.06 -13.21
N GLU A 78 0.08 9.29 -13.75
CA GLU A 78 -0.62 10.40 -13.06
C GLU A 78 -2.13 10.16 -12.94
N LEU A 79 -2.76 9.51 -13.93
CA LEU A 79 -4.19 9.22 -13.92
C LEU A 79 -4.53 8.01 -13.02
N ALA A 80 -3.76 6.92 -13.11
CA ALA A 80 -3.98 5.73 -12.29
C ALA A 80 -3.75 6.00 -10.79
N PHE A 81 -2.77 6.84 -10.44
CA PHE A 81 -2.51 7.16 -9.02
C PHE A 81 -3.41 8.26 -8.45
N LYS A 82 -3.95 9.19 -9.25
CA LYS A 82 -4.97 10.13 -8.76
C LYS A 82 -6.28 9.43 -8.38
N GLU A 83 -6.65 8.35 -9.07
CA GLU A 83 -7.77 7.49 -8.65
C GLU A 83 -7.42 6.64 -7.41
N LEU A 84 -6.20 6.10 -7.33
CA LEU A 84 -5.74 5.33 -6.17
C LEU A 84 -5.49 6.18 -4.92
N ALA A 85 -5.12 7.46 -5.04
CA ALA A 85 -5.01 8.37 -3.90
C ALA A 85 -6.37 8.63 -3.22
N GLY A 86 -7.48 8.46 -3.95
CA GLY A 86 -8.82 8.41 -3.37
C GLY A 86 -9.20 7.06 -2.75
N TYR A 87 -8.44 6.00 -3.03
CA TYR A 87 -8.72 4.61 -2.62
C TYR A 87 -7.74 4.05 -1.57
N VAL A 88 -6.61 4.71 -1.34
CA VAL A 88 -5.65 4.37 -0.27
C VAL A 88 -5.87 5.33 0.92
N ALA A 89 -7.12 5.42 1.36
CA ALA A 89 -7.45 5.65 2.76
C ALA A 89 -7.59 4.27 3.40
N PHE A 90 -6.47 3.70 3.87
CA PHE A 90 -6.39 2.53 4.73
C PHE A 90 -5.30 2.72 5.78
#